data_AF-A0A967DGE1-F1
#
_entry.id   AF-A0A967DGE1-F1
#
_cell.length_a   1.000
_cell.length_b   1.000
_cell.length_c   1.000
_cell.angle_alpha   90.00
_cell.angle_beta   90.00
_cell.angle_gamma   90.00
#
_symmetry.space_group_name_H-M   'P 1'
#
loop_
_entity.id
_entity.type
_entity.pdbx_description
1 polymer ?
#
loop_
_entity_poly.entity_id
_entity_poly.type
_entity_poly.pdbx_seq_one_letter_code
_entity_poly.pdbx_strand_id
1 'polypeptide(L)'
;RLWESVKQVMAPGALDPLTKEMIYVAVSVTNNCEYCIHSHLAAAKAKGMTEAQFHELMAVVSLANETNRLATGYRIPVDEAFRQGFNETNRAS
;
A
#
# COMPACT_ATOMS: atom_id res chain seq x y z
N ARG A 1 17.69 -15.50 1.66
CA ARG A 1 17.62 -14.10 2.17
C ARG A 1 16.28 -13.47 1.79
N LEU A 2 15.96 -13.29 0.50
CA LEU A 2 14.68 -12.71 0.05
C LEU A 2 13.45 -13.43 0.64
N TRP A 3 13.44 -14.77 0.61
CA TRP A 3 12.33 -15.56 1.15
C TRP A 3 12.06 -15.35 2.65
N GLU A 4 13.13 -15.28 3.45
CA GLU A 4 13.02 -15.02 4.89
C GLU A 4 12.51 -13.59 5.16
N SER A 5 12.95 -12.61 4.36
CA SER A 5 12.45 -11.24 4.45
C SER A 5 10.96 -11.14 4.10
N VAL A 6 10.50 -11.80 3.04
CA VAL A 6 9.08 -11.83 2.67
C VAL A 6 8.24 -12.44 3.79
N LYS A 7 8.67 -13.59 4.33
CA LYS A 7 7.99 -14.23 5.46
C LYS A 7 7.91 -13.33 6.67
N GLN A 8 9.00 -12.69 7.05
CA GLN A 8 9.04 -11.81 8.22
C GLN A 8 8.14 -10.58 8.04
N VAL A 9 8.18 -9.93 6.88
CA VAL A 9 7.38 -8.74 6.60
C VAL A 9 5.89 -9.06 6.51
N MET A 10 5.52 -10.20 5.91
CA MET A 10 4.13 -10.61 5.72
C MET A 10 3.55 -11.41 6.90
N ALA A 11 4.36 -11.75 7.91
CA ALA A 11 3.89 -12.35 9.17
C ALA A 11 2.95 -11.40 9.93
N PRO A 12 2.11 -11.91 10.85
CA PRO A 12 1.27 -11.06 11.71
C PRO A 12 2.07 -9.99 12.45
N GLY A 13 1.47 -8.81 12.64
CA GLY A 13 2.08 -7.70 13.37
C GLY A 13 1.07 -6.59 13.61
N ALA A 14 1.54 -5.34 13.71
CA ALA A 14 0.67 -4.18 13.92
C ALA A 14 -0.36 -3.96 12.80
N LEU A 15 -0.06 -4.43 11.58
CA LEU A 15 -1.04 -4.53 10.49
C LEU A 15 -1.50 -5.97 10.37
N ASP A 16 -2.81 -6.16 10.24
CA ASP A 16 -3.39 -7.48 10.03
C ASP A 16 -2.99 -8.06 8.66
N PRO A 17 -3.04 -9.39 8.48
CA PRO A 17 -2.57 -10.03 7.26
C PRO A 17 -3.32 -9.61 5.98
N LEU A 18 -4.60 -9.24 6.06
CA LEU A 18 -5.39 -8.82 4.91
C LEU A 18 -4.98 -7.41 4.49
N THR A 19 -4.85 -6.48 5.44
CA THR A 19 -4.32 -5.13 5.18
C THR A 19 -2.96 -5.17 4.49
N LYS A 20 -2.06 -6.05 4.93
CA LYS A 20 -0.75 -6.22 4.27
C LYS A 20 -0.87 -6.65 2.81
N GLU A 21 -1.76 -7.59 2.50
CA GLU A 21 -1.95 -8.00 1.09
C GLU A 21 -2.59 -6.90 0.25
N MET A 22 -3.56 -6.16 0.79
CA MET A 22 -4.19 -5.06 0.04
C MET A 22 -3.16 -3.97 -0.31
N ILE A 23 -2.24 -3.65 0.60
CA ILE A 23 -1.11 -2.76 0.31
C ILE A 23 -0.22 -3.36 -0.79
N TYR A 24 0.10 -4.65 -0.71
CA TYR A 24 0.93 -5.32 -1.71
C TYR A 24 0.27 -5.32 -3.10
N VAL A 25 -1.04 -5.57 -3.17
CA VAL A 25 -1.84 -5.47 -4.40
C VAL A 25 -1.78 -4.04 -4.96
N ALA A 26 -2.00 -3.02 -4.13
CA ALA A 26 -1.96 -1.62 -4.56
C ALA A 26 -0.61 -1.23 -5.19
N VAL A 27 0.50 -1.64 -4.56
CA VAL A 27 1.86 -1.42 -5.08
C VAL A 27 2.09 -2.24 -6.36
N SER A 28 1.62 -3.48 -6.41
CA SER A 28 1.78 -4.36 -7.58
C SER A 28 1.06 -3.83 -8.81
N VAL A 29 -0.17 -3.32 -8.65
CA VAL A 29 -0.95 -2.67 -9.72
C VAL A 29 -0.24 -1.40 -10.18
N THR A 30 0.18 -0.55 -9.24
CA THR A 30 0.88 0.71 -9.55
C THR A 30 2.19 0.48 -10.31
N ASN A 31 2.92 -0.58 -9.95
CA ASN A 31 4.18 -0.96 -10.59
C ASN A 31 4.00 -1.87 -11.81
N ASN A 32 2.77 -2.18 -12.21
CA ASN A 32 2.45 -3.03 -13.35
C ASN A 32 3.12 -4.42 -13.32
N CYS A 33 3.20 -5.06 -12.14
CA CYS A 33 3.75 -6.41 -12.00
C CYS A 33 2.63 -7.46 -12.10
N GLU A 34 2.40 -8.02 -13.30
CA GLU A 34 1.34 -9.01 -13.55
C GLU A 34 1.38 -10.22 -12.59
N TYR A 35 2.55 -10.85 -12.45
CA TYR A 35 2.71 -11.98 -11.52
C TYR A 35 2.39 -11.61 -10.07
N CYS A 36 2.84 -10.42 -9.63
CA CYS A 36 2.58 -9.93 -8.28
C CYS A 36 1.09 -9.64 -8.07
N ILE A 37 0.43 -9.05 -9.06
CA ILE A 37 -1.02 -8.77 -9.03
C ILE A 37 -1.78 -10.08 -8.81
N HIS A 38 -1.51 -11.12 -9.61
CA HIS A 38 -2.21 -12.39 -9.49
C HIS A 38 -1.93 -13.09 -8.15
N SER A 39 -0.67 -13.20 -7.75
CA SER A 39 -0.29 -13.92 -6.53
C SER A 39 -0.82 -13.24 -5.26
N HIS A 40 -0.73 -11.91 -5.17
CA HIS A 40 -1.19 -11.17 -4.00
C HIS A 40 -2.71 -10.98 -3.97
N LEU A 41 -3.40 -10.89 -5.12
CA LEU A 41 -4.87 -10.94 -5.14
C LEU A 41 -5.40 -12.29 -4.64
N ALA A 42 -4.77 -13.40 -5.04
CA ALA A 42 -5.14 -14.72 -4.54
C ALA A 42 -4.93 -14.82 -3.01
N ALA A 43 -3.80 -14.32 -2.51
CA ALA A 43 -3.52 -14.29 -1.08
C ALA A 43 -4.50 -13.39 -0.30
N ALA A 44 -4.85 -12.21 -0.83
CA ALA A 44 -5.83 -11.31 -0.23
C ALA A 44 -7.21 -11.96 -0.14
N LYS A 45 -7.68 -12.59 -1.24
CA LYS A 45 -8.94 -13.34 -1.26
C LYS A 45 -8.95 -14.48 -0.24
N ALA A 46 -7.87 -15.24 -0.14
CA ALA A 46 -7.72 -16.31 0.86
C ALA A 46 -7.76 -15.79 2.31
N LYS A 47 -7.42 -14.52 2.53
CA LYS A 47 -7.48 -13.84 3.83
C LYS A 47 -8.78 -13.08 4.07
N GLY A 48 -9.78 -13.27 3.21
CA GLY A 48 -11.13 -12.72 3.41
C GLY A 48 -11.40 -11.39 2.70
N MET A 49 -10.56 -10.98 1.74
CA MET A 49 -10.87 -9.81 0.92
C MET A 49 -12.20 -10.01 0.17
N THR A 50 -13.12 -9.08 0.36
CA THR A 50 -14.40 -9.06 -0.36
C THR A 50 -14.27 -8.35 -1.71
N GLU A 51 -15.19 -8.61 -2.63
CA GLU A 51 -15.24 -7.89 -3.91
C GLU A 51 -15.50 -6.39 -3.71
N ALA A 52 -16.27 -6.01 -2.68
CA ALA A 52 -16.46 -4.61 -2.30
C ALA A 52 -15.13 -3.93 -1.90
N GLN A 53 -14.32 -4.60 -1.07
CA GLN A 53 -12.98 -4.11 -0.70
C GLN A 53 -12.06 -4.03 -1.91
N PHE A 54 -12.12 -5.00 -2.84
CA PHE A 54 -11.32 -4.96 -4.06
C PHE A 54 -11.66 -3.73 -4.93
N HIS A 55 -12.95 -3.45 -5.16
CA HIS A 55 -13.37 -2.27 -5.93
C HIS A 55 -12.95 -0.97 -5.26
N GLU A 56 -13.12 -0.86 -3.94
CA GLU A 56 -12.68 0.30 -3.18
C GLU A 56 -11.16 0.48 -3.25
N LEU A 57 -10.39 -0.60 -3.10
CA LEU A 57 -8.94 -0.59 -3.27
C LEU A 57 -8.54 -0.08 -4.66
N MET A 58 -9.19 -0.55 -5.72
CA MET A 58 -8.89 -0.10 -7.09
C MET A 58 -9.25 1.37 -7.32
N ALA A 59 -10.32 1.87 -6.70
CA ALA A 59 -10.67 3.29 -6.73
C ALA A 59 -9.59 4.14 -6.04
N VAL A 60 -9.13 3.74 -4.86
CA VAL A 60 -8.04 4.42 -4.13
C VAL A 60 -6.73 4.40 -4.93
N VAL A 61 -6.36 3.24 -5.49
CA VAL A 61 -5.16 3.09 -6.33
C VAL A 61 -5.22 3.99 -7.56
N SER A 62 -6.39 4.10 -8.20
CA SER A 62 -6.58 4.94 -9.38
C SER A 62 -6.41 6.43 -9.03
N LEU A 63 -7.11 6.89 -7.98
CA LEU A 63 -7.02 8.28 -7.51
C LEU A 63 -5.58 8.64 -7.10
N ALA A 64 -4.91 7.77 -6.35
CA ALA A 64 -3.52 7.99 -5.94
C ALA A 64 -2.60 8.09 -7.17
N ASN A 65 -2.76 7.21 -8.15
CA ASN A 65 -1.96 7.23 -9.37
C ASN A 65 -2.16 8.51 -10.21
N GLU A 66 -3.40 8.98 -10.32
CA GLU A 66 -3.73 10.23 -11.03
C GLU A 66 -3.13 11.44 -10.30
N THR A 67 -3.47 11.61 -9.03
CA THR A 67 -3.06 12.77 -8.22
C THR A 67 -1.55 12.85 -8.05
N ASN A 68 -0.87 11.71 -7.86
CA ASN A 68 0.60 11.66 -7.80
C ASN A 68 1.24 12.19 -9.09
N ARG A 69 0.71 11.81 -10.26
CA ARG A 69 1.22 12.26 -11.57
C ARG A 69 1.00 13.74 -11.77
N LEU A 70 -0.17 14.25 -11.39
CA LEU A 70 -0.48 15.68 -11.46
C LEU A 70 0.43 16.50 -10.53
N ALA A 71 0.50 16.13 -9.25
CA ALA A 71 1.32 16.84 -8.27
C ALA A 71 2.81 16.85 -8.67
N THR A 72 3.33 15.70 -9.12
CA THR A 72 4.71 15.59 -9.60
C THR A 72 4.95 16.42 -10.86
N GLY A 73 4.03 16.36 -11.83
CA GLY A 73 4.13 17.07 -13.10
C GLY A 73 4.10 18.58 -12.92
N TYR A 74 3.20 19.09 -12.08
CA TYR A 74 3.10 20.51 -11.75
C TYR A 74 4.12 21.00 -10.74
N ARG A 75 4.98 20.13 -10.19
CA ARG A 75 5.99 20.47 -9.18
C ARG A 75 5.38 21.18 -7.97
N ILE A 76 4.24 20.69 -7.50
CA ILE A 76 3.55 21.27 -6.34
C ILE A 76 4.49 21.20 -5.11
N PRO A 77 4.77 22.33 -4.43
CA PRO A 77 5.64 22.32 -3.25
C PRO A 77 4.96 21.60 -2.08
N VAL A 78 5.76 20.96 -1.23
CA VAL A 78 5.25 20.39 0.03
C VAL A 78 4.95 21.55 0.99
N ASP A 79 3.71 21.63 1.46
CA ASP A 79 3.30 22.60 2.48
C ASP A 79 4.10 22.42 3.77
N GLU A 80 4.44 23.53 4.44
CA GLU A 80 5.23 23.52 5.67
C GLU A 80 4.59 22.67 6.78
N ALA A 81 3.25 22.65 6.83
CA ALA A 81 2.48 21.86 7.78
C ALA A 81 2.76 20.35 7.70
N PHE A 82 3.25 19.84 6.57
CA PHE A 82 3.54 18.42 6.34
C PHE A 82 5.03 18.07 6.42
N ARG A 83 5.92 19.02 6.79
CA ARG A 83 7.36 18.76 6.89
C ARG A 83 7.79 18.04 8.16
N GLN A 84 6.91 17.92 9.15
CA GLN A 84 7.18 17.15 10.37
C GLN A 84 7.13 15.64 10.06
N GLY A 85 8.29 14.97 10.16
CA GLY A 85 8.39 13.52 9.97
C GLY A 85 7.86 12.74 11.17
N PHE A 86 7.81 11.41 11.05
CA PHE A 86 7.31 10.46 12.05
C PHE A 86 8.05 10.46 13.42
N ASN A 87 8.96 11.40 13.67
CA ASN A 87 9.93 11.37 14.77
C ASN A 87 9.78 12.48 15.84
N GLU A 88 8.76 13.34 15.80
CA GLU A 88 8.69 14.47 16.75
C GLU A 88 7.61 14.36 17.83
N THR A 89 6.64 13.43 17.75
CA THR A 89 5.51 13.39 18.70
C THR A 89 5.17 12.01 19.30
N ASN A 90 5.74 10.90 18.80
CA ASN A 90 5.40 9.54 19.27
C ASN A 90 6.42 8.89 20.22
N ARG A 91 7.27 9.66 20.91
CA ARG A 91 8.12 9.14 22.01
C ARG A 91 7.44 9.15 23.38
N ALA A 92 6.22 9.65 23.49
CA ALA A 92 5.49 9.71 24.76
C ALA A 92 4.03 9.26 24.57
N SER A 93 3.84 7.94 24.51
CA SER A 93 2.61 7.26 24.94
C SER A 93 2.90 5.77 25.14
#